data_AF-A0A921FK38-F1
#
_entry.id   AF-A0A921FK38-F1
#
_cell.length_a   1.000
_cell.length_b   1.000
_cell.length_c   1.000
_cell.angle_alpha   90.00
_cell.angle_beta   90.00
_cell.angle_gamma   90.00
#
_symmetry.space_group_name_H-M   'P 1'
#
loop_
_entity.id
_entity.type
_entity.pdbx_description
1 polymer ?
#
loop_
_entity_poly.entity_id
_entity_poly.type
_entity_poly.pdbx_seq_one_letter_code
_entity_poly.pdbx_strand_id
1 'polypeptide(L)' 'MLFAFDPDRQAILLLAGDKAGNWTRWYKKNIPVADDLFDDHLRTLKGN' A
#
# COMPACT_ATOMS: atom_id res chain seq x y z
N MET A 1 -2.71 -7.77 -4.66
CA MET A 1 -2.51 -7.44 -3.24
C MET A 1 -1.18 -6.73 -3.06
N LEU A 2 -1.19 -5.59 -2.37
CA LEU A 2 -0.04 -4.84 -1.88
C LEU A 2 -0.24 -4.64 -0.37
N PHE A 3 0.81 -4.88 0.41
CA PHE A 3 0.84 -4.71 1.86
C PHE A 3 2.23 -4.23 2.27
N ALA A 4 2.32 -3.59 3.43
CA ALA A 4 3.58 -3.14 4.03
C ALA A 4 3.59 -3.44 5.53
N PHE A 5 4.78 -3.41 6.13
CA PHE A 5 4.91 -3.39 7.58
C PHE A 5 5.22 -1.96 8.02
N ASP A 6 4.51 -1.48 9.03
CA ASP A 6 4.80 -0.20 9.65
C ASP A 6 5.97 -0.31 10.66
N PRO A 7 6.45 0.81 11.24
CA PRO A 7 7.53 0.79 12.24
C PRO A 7 7.24 -0.06 13.48
N ASP A 8 5.97 -0.23 13.84
CA ASP A 8 5.50 -1.06 14.96
C ASP A 8 5.32 -2.54 14.55
N ARG A 9 5.81 -2.89 13.36
CA ARG A 9 5.81 -4.24 12.79
C ARG A 9 4.41 -4.79 12.58
N GLN A 10 3.41 -3.92 12.41
CA GLN A 10 2.06 -4.32 12.04
C GLN A 10 1.94 -4.43 10.52
N ALA A 11 1.33 -5.51 10.05
CA ALA A 11 1.02 -5.67 8.64
C ALA A 11 -0.19 -4.80 8.27
N ILE A 12 0.00 -3.90 7.32
CA ILE A 12 -1.02 -3.01 6.79
C ILE A 12 -1.37 -3.47 5.36
N LEU A 13 -2.64 -3.81 5.14
CA LEU A 13 -3.16 -4.04 3.80
C LEU A 13 -3.40 -2.70 3.11
N LEU A 14 -2.64 -2.41 2.05
CA LEU A 14 -2.74 -1.15 1.33
C LEU A 14 -3.76 -1.26 0.19
N LEU A 15 -3.65 -2.31 -0.64
CA LEU A 15 -4.55 -2.51 -1.78
C LEU A 15 -4.83 -3.99 -2.04
N ALA A 16 -6.09 -4.31 -2.28
CA ALA A 16 -6.56 -5.59 -2.80
C ALA A 16 -7.29 -5.38 -4.13
N GLY A 17 -7.11 -6.31 -5.06
CA GLY A 17 -7.72 -6.22 -6.39
C GLY A 17 -7.18 -7.29 -7.33
N ASP A 18 -7.93 -7.52 -8.41
CA ASP A 18 -7.54 -8.46 -9.45
C ASP A 18 -6.51 -7.84 -10.40
N LYS A 19 -5.41 -8.57 -10.61
CA LYS A 19 -4.30 -8.22 -11.49
C LYS A 19 -4.07 -9.25 -12.60
N ALA A 20 -4.86 -10.32 -12.62
CA ALA A 20 -4.73 -11.40 -13.59
C ALA A 20 -4.84 -10.85 -15.02
N GLY A 21 -3.99 -11.35 -15.91
CA GLY A 21 -3.95 -10.91 -17.32
C GLY A 21 -3.44 -9.49 -17.56
N ASN A 22 -3.15 -8.68 -16.54
CA ASN A 22 -2.70 -7.28 -16.74
C ASN A 22 -1.73 -6.76 -15.66
N TRP A 23 -0.80 -7.63 -15.25
CA TRP A 23 0.11 -7.40 -14.13
C TRP A 23 0.89 -6.08 -14.25
N THR A 24 1.48 -5.79 -15.41
CA THR A 24 2.30 -4.60 -15.61
C THR A 24 1.51 -3.30 -15.44
N ARG A 25 0.34 -3.18 -16.08
CA ARG A 25 -0.51 -1.98 -15.93
C ARG A 25 -1.07 -1.89 -14.51
N TRP A 26 -1.43 -3.03 -13.92
CA TRP A 26 -1.93 -3.08 -12.56
C TRP A 26 -0.89 -2.54 -11.58
N TYR A 27 0.35 -3.00 -11.64
CA TYR A 27 1.40 -2.48 -10.76
C TYR A 27 1.72 -1.01 -11.02
N LYS A 28 1.87 -0.59 -12.29
CA LYS A 28 2.11 0.82 -12.62
C LYS A 28 1.04 1.75 -12.06
N LYS A 29 -0.22 1.31 -12.03
CA LYS A 29 -1.34 2.08 -11.48
C LYS A 29 -1.40 2.03 -9.95
N ASN A 30 -1.20 0.86 -9.36
CA ASN A 30 -1.51 0.62 -7.95
C ASN A 30 -0.32 0.84 -7.01
N ILE A 31 0.93 0.81 -7.48
CA ILE A 31 2.10 1.11 -6.63
C ILE A 31 2.04 2.56 -6.10
N PRO A 32 1.87 3.61 -6.94
CA PRO A 32 1.82 4.98 -6.42
C PRO A 32 0.70 5.19 -5.41
N VAL A 33 -0.46 4.57 -5.62
CA VAL A 33 -1.58 4.63 -4.69
C VAL A 33 -1.25 3.94 -3.37
N ALA A 34 -0.55 2.80 -3.39
CA ALA A 34 -0.10 2.13 -2.18
C ALA A 34 0.94 2.96 -1.42
N ASP A 35 1.83 3.65 -2.13
CA ASP A 35 2.83 4.56 -1.53
C ASP A 35 2.13 5.72 -0.81
N ASP A 36 1.15 6.38 -1.45
CA ASP A 36 0.38 7.47 -0.84
C ASP A 36 -0.36 7.01 0.43
N LEU A 37 -1.00 5.83 0.36
CA LEU A 37 -1.70 5.25 1.51
C LEU A 37 -0.76 4.92 2.67
N PHE A 38 0.45 4.46 2.36
CA PHE A 38 1.44 4.15 3.40
C PHE A 38 2.00 5.43 4.03
N ASP A 39 2.25 6.48 3.23
CA ASP A 39 2.66 7.79 3.72
C ASP A 39 1.62 8.40 4.67
N ASP A 40 0.33 8.28 4.33
CA ASP A 40 -0.76 8.72 5.21
C ASP A 40 -0.80 7.93 6.52
N HIS A 41 -0.63 6.60 6.47
CA HIS A 41 -0.50 5.77 7.67
C HIS A 41 0.68 6.20 8.55
N LEU A 42 1.83 6.52 7.96
CA LEU A 42 2.98 7.00 8.74
C LEU A 42 2.73 8.38 9.36
N ARG A 43 1.94 9.25 8.73
CA ARG A 43 1.55 10.55 9.29
C ARG A 43 0.63 10.39 10.50
N THR A 44 -0.33 9.47 10.44
CA THR A 44 -1.24 9.20 11.57
C THR A 44 -0.48 8.61 12.76
N LEU A 45 0.49 7.71 12.51
CA LEU A 45 1.35 7.17 13.58
C LEU A 45 2.20 8.23 14.27
N LYS A 46 2.71 9.24 13.54
CA LYS A 46 3.53 10.32 14.13
C LYS A 46 2.71 11.37 14.91
N GLY A 47 1.40 11.41 14.68
CA GLY A 47 0.47 12.35 15.33
C GLY A 47 -0.19 11.82 16.61
N ASN A 48 -0.02 10.53 16.90
CA ASN A 48 -0.40 9.88 18.17
C ASN A 48 0.77 9.89 19.17
#